data_AF-E1GUD6-F1
#
_entry.id   AF-E1GUD6-F1
#
_cell.length_a   1.000
_cell.length_b   1.000
_cell.length_c   1.000
_cell.angle_alpha   90.00
_cell.angle_beta   90.00
_cell.angle_gamma   90.00
#
_symmetry.space_group_name_H-M   'P 1'
#
loop_
_entity.id
_entity.type
_entity.pdbx_description
1 polymer ?
#
loop_
_entity_poly.entity_id
_entity_poly.type
_entity_poly.pdbx_seq_one_letter_code
_entity_poly.pdbx_strand_id
1 'polypeptide(L)' 'MQTTVLKEVIAFLFGRKYYANIVATKGTCKKELCSYIFKSREEADKHRADLQTTLSFLFIETVSFRSRKEY' A
#
# COMPACT_ATOMS: atom_id res chain seq x y z
N MET A 1 -4.72 9.82 15.14
CA MET A 1 -4.89 10.89 14.12
C MET A 1 -6.33 11.39 14.20
N GLN A 2 -6.54 12.70 14.36
CA GLN A 2 -7.89 13.27 14.23
C GLN A 2 -8.31 13.34 12.76
N THR A 3 -9.52 12.90 12.44
CA THR A 3 -10.11 12.95 11.10
C THR A 3 -10.97 14.20 10.96
N THR A 4 -10.87 14.90 9.84
CA THR A 4 -11.76 16.03 9.56
C THR A 4 -13.07 15.54 8.96
N VAL A 5 -14.16 16.29 9.13
CA VAL A 5 -15.47 16.00 8.51
C VAL A 5 -15.31 15.78 7.00
N LEU A 6 -14.51 16.62 6.34
CA LEU A 6 -14.24 16.49 4.91
C LEU A 6 -13.58 15.14 4.55
N LYS A 7 -12.64 14.65 5.37
CA LYS A 7 -12.02 13.34 5.14
C LYS A 7 -13.02 12.20 5.26
N GLU A 8 -13.95 12.28 6.20
CA GLU A 8 -15.00 11.27 6.37
C GLU A 8 -16.04 11.32 5.23
N VAL A 9 -16.41 12.51 4.75
CA VAL A 9 -17.28 12.66 3.56
C VAL A 9 -16.62 12.05 2.31
N ILE A 10 -15.32 12.32 2.08
CA ILE A 10 -14.57 11.73 0.97
C ILE A 10 -14.45 10.21 1.14
N ALA A 11 -14.22 9.72 2.36
CA ALA A 11 -14.14 8.29 2.64
C ALA A 11 -15.49 7.58 2.44
N PHE A 12 -16.61 8.24 2.74
CA PHE A 12 -17.95 7.73 2.47
C PHE A 12 -18.22 7.62 0.97
N LEU A 13 -17.90 8.67 0.21
CA LEU A 13 -18.16 8.70 -1.24
C LEU A 13 -17.23 7.78 -2.04
N PHE A 14 -15.95 7.69 -1.69
CA PHE A 14 -14.96 7.01 -2.53
C PHE A 14 -14.32 5.79 -1.86
N GLY A 15 -14.66 5.49 -0.61
CA GLY A 15 -13.96 4.50 0.22
C GLY A 15 -12.68 5.06 0.83
N ARG A 16 -12.20 4.40 1.89
CA ARG A 16 -10.95 4.78 2.55
C ARG A 16 -9.77 4.45 1.64
N LYS A 17 -8.82 5.38 1.53
CA LYS A 17 -7.60 5.20 0.74
C LYS A 17 -6.58 4.42 1.55
N TYR A 18 -5.97 3.43 0.92
CA TYR A 18 -4.94 2.57 1.47
C TYR A 18 -3.77 2.43 0.50
N TYR A 19 -2.66 1.91 1.00
CA TYR A 19 -1.44 1.67 0.25
C TYR A 19 -0.95 0.25 0.46
N ALA A 20 -0.31 -0.33 -0.54
CA ALA A 20 0.34 -1.63 -0.46
C ALA A 20 1.59 -1.65 -1.35
N ASN A 21 2.52 -2.53 -1.04
CA ASN A 21 3.77 -2.70 -1.78
C ASN A 21 3.67 -3.98 -2.64
N ILE A 22 4.02 -3.92 -3.93
CA ILE A 22 4.11 -5.10 -4.80
C ILE A 22 5.53 -5.66 -4.86
N VAL A 23 5.78 -6.78 -4.18
CA VAL A 23 7.10 -7.39 -4.04
C VAL A 23 7.42 -8.29 -5.22
N ALA A 24 8.58 -8.08 -5.84
CA ALA A 24 9.15 -8.97 -6.85
C ALA A 24 10.31 -9.77 -6.25
N THR A 25 10.28 -11.08 -6.41
CA THR A 25 11.31 -11.99 -5.87
C THR A 25 12.45 -12.15 -6.88
N LYS A 26 13.68 -11.89 -6.42
CA LYS A 26 14.88 -11.96 -7.27
C LYS A 26 15.05 -13.36 -7.86
N GLY A 27 15.43 -13.43 -9.13
CA GLY A 27 15.63 -14.71 -9.83
C GLY A 27 14.34 -15.41 -10.27
N THR A 28 13.18 -14.75 -10.13
CA THR A 28 11.87 -15.27 -10.56
C THR A 28 11.07 -14.21 -11.31
N CYS A 29 10.02 -14.61 -12.01
CA CYS A 29 9.02 -13.70 -12.56
C CYS A 29 7.87 -13.39 -11.57
N LYS A 30 8.00 -13.80 -10.30
CA LYS A 30 6.93 -13.70 -9.31
C LYS A 30 6.79 -12.27 -8.80
N LYS A 31 5.59 -11.71 -8.91
CA LYS A 31 5.20 -10.40 -8.37
C LYS A 31 3.97 -10.58 -7.48
N GLU A 32 4.05 -10.14 -6.24
CA GLU A 32 3.03 -10.39 -5.22
C GLU A 32 2.69 -9.13 -4.46
N LEU A 33 1.43 -8.97 -4.07
CA LEU A 33 1.06 -7.93 -3.11
C LEU A 33 1.61 -8.31 -1.72
N CYS A 34 2.19 -7.36 -1.00
CA CYS A 34 2.61 -7.60 0.37
C CYS A 34 1.40 -7.88 1.29
N SER A 35 1.60 -8.71 2.31
CA SER A 35 0.55 -9.09 3.26
C SER A 35 0.05 -7.95 4.15
N TYR A 36 0.67 -6.76 4.07
CA TYR A 36 0.33 -5.59 4.85
C TYR A 36 -0.37 -4.53 4.00
N ILE A 37 -1.39 -3.91 4.58
CA ILE A 37 -2.10 -2.77 3.99
C ILE A 37 -1.87 -1.56 4.90
N PHE A 38 -1.35 -0.49 4.33
CA PHE A 38 -0.96 0.73 5.04
C PHE A 38 -2.04 1.80 4.92
N LYS A 39 -2.23 2.56 6.01
CA LYS A 39 -3.19 3.69 6.03
C LYS A 39 -2.56 4.99 5.53
N SER A 40 -1.23 5.08 5.55
CA SER A 40 -0.46 6.22 5.09
C SER A 40 0.56 5.79 4.02
N ARG A 41 0.95 6.74 3.18
CA ARG A 41 1.96 6.47 2.14
C ARG A 41 3.34 6.33 2.78
N GLU A 42 3.59 7.10 3.83
CA GLU A 42 4.82 7.14 4.59
C GLU A 42 5.12 5.79 5.25
N GLU A 43 4.11 5.12 5.82
CA GLU A 43 4.24 3.76 6.35
C GLU A 43 4.61 2.74 5.26
N ALA A 44 3.96 2.84 4.09
CA ALA A 44 4.24 1.95 2.96
C ALA A 44 5.65 2.17 2.41
N ASP A 45 6.07 3.43 2.29
CA ASP A 45 7.41 3.80 1.79
C ASP A 45 8.51 3.40 2.78
N LYS A 46 8.27 3.51 4.10
CA LYS A 46 9.18 2.98 5.12
C LYS A 46 9.33 1.46 4.99
N HIS A 47 8.22 0.73 4.94
CA HIS A 47 8.24 -0.72 4.76
C HIS A 47 8.93 -1.13 3.44
N ARG A 48 8.76 -0.34 2.37
CA ARG A 48 9.47 -0.54 1.11
C ARG A 48 10.98 -0.39 1.31
N ALA A 49 11.44 0.64 2.01
CA ALA A 49 12.86 0.84 2.28
C ALA A 49 13.44 -0.34 3.09
N ASP A 50 12.70 -0.83 4.09
CA ASP A 50 13.10 -2.01 4.87
C ASP A 50 13.23 -3.26 3.97
N LEU A 51 12.27 -3.49 3.06
CA LEU A 51 12.34 -4.61 2.11
C LEU A 51 13.51 -4.50 1.12
N GLN A 52 13.89 -3.30 0.71
CA GLN A 52 15.04 -3.08 -0.17
C GLN A 52 16.38 -3.50 0.47
N THR A 53 16.45 -3.59 1.80
CA THR A 53 17.63 -4.11 2.50
C THR A 53 17.76 -5.64 2.39
N THR A 54 16.70 -6.34 2.00
CA THR A 54 16.68 -7.80 1.91
C THR A 54 17.20 -8.27 0.55
N LEU A 55 18.23 -9.10 0.54
CA LEU A 55 18.88 -9.62 -0.69
C LEU A 55 17.97 -10.50 -1.58
N SER A 56 16.86 -10.99 -1.03
CA SER A 56 15.88 -11.86 -1.72
C SER A 56 14.88 -11.09 -2.59
N PHE A 57 14.68 -9.80 -2.33
CA PHE A 57 13.66 -9.00 -2.99
C PHE A 57 14.28 -7.93 -3.90
N LEU A 58 13.59 -7.65 -4.99
CA LEU A 58 14.00 -6.72 -6.03
C LEU A 58 12.84 -5.74 -6.25
N PHE A 59 12.51 -4.92 -5.25
CA PHE A 59 11.22 -4.22 -5.25
C PHE A 59 11.15 -3.01 -6.17
N ILE A 60 10.01 -2.84 -6.89
CA ILE A 60 9.57 -1.58 -7.50
C ILE A 60 8.04 -1.43 -7.35
N GLU A 61 7.61 -0.27 -6.84
CA GLU A 61 6.25 0.32 -6.83
C GLU A 61 5.30 0.14 -5.61
N THR A 62 5.11 1.26 -4.89
CA THR A 62 4.02 1.45 -3.90
C THR A 62 2.72 1.77 -4.65
N VAL A 63 1.69 0.97 -4.48
CA VAL A 63 0.37 1.21 -5.09
C VAL A 63 -0.63 1.77 -4.08
N SER A 64 -1.60 2.55 -4.56
CA SER A 64 -2.70 3.04 -3.73
C SER A 64 -4.05 2.60 -4.27
N PHE A 65 -4.97 2.25 -3.38
CA PHE A 65 -6.31 1.79 -3.73
C PHE A 65 -7.33 2.34 -2.73
N ARG A 66 -8.63 2.22 -3.05
CA ARG A 66 -9.72 2.59 -2.14
C ARG A 66 -10.61 1.40 -1.84
N SER A 67 -11.09 1.30 -0.61
CA SER A 67 -11.87 0.15 -0.12
C SER A 67 -13.35 0.16 -0.51
N ARG A 68 -13.77 0.98 -1.48
CA ARG A 68 -15.17 1.03 -1.88
C ARG A 68 -15.49 -0.24 -2.67
N LYS A 69 -16.37 -1.09 -2.13
CA LYS A 69 -17.03 -2.14 -2.91
C LYS A 69 -18.09 -1.47 -3.79
N GLU A 70 -17.94 -1.59 -5.10
CA GLU A 70 -19.08 -1.50 -6.01
C GLU A 70 -19.85 -2.81 -5.85
N TYR A 71 -21.11 -2.74 -5.40
CA TYR A 71 -22.07 -3.84 -5.46
C TYR A 71 -22.94 -3.62 -6.69
#